data_AF-A0A3C7VV33-F1
#
_entry.id   AF-A0A3C7VV33-F1
#
_cell.length_a   1.000
_cell.length_b   1.000
_cell.length_c   1.000
_cell.angle_alpha   90.00
_cell.angle_beta   90.00
_cell.angle_gamma   90.00
#
_symmetry.space_group_name_H-M   'P 1'
#
loop_
_entity.id
_entity.type
_entity.pdbx_description
1 polymer ?
#
loop_
_entity_poly.entity_id
_entity_poly.type
_entity_poly.pdbx_seq_one_letter_code
_entity_poly.pdbx_strand_id
1 'polypeptide(L)'
;MLLTRQAHAVALTCCLLALPPAPAALAAGKGRVLFVASNVLDMGDPGRHDARNNLWEYAPPFHVFVMHGYEVDFVSPRGGPVEFAMDPLGISSYAIKYENFLGKAGNTLEPGDIDVADYRAVYVGGGYGTLFDVAFNEELMTLIGAIYESGGVVGGCGHGPGGFANATLEDGGYLVAGKRVAGFPN
;
A
#
# COMPACT_ATOMS: atom_id res chain seq x y z
N MET A 1 -31.25 79.47 -5.65
CA MET A 1 -32.02 78.79 -6.70
C MET A 1 -31.12 77.80 -7.41
N LEU A 2 -30.92 76.61 -6.84
CA LEU A 2 -30.27 75.49 -7.52
C LEU A 2 -30.87 74.19 -6.95
N LEU A 3 -31.45 73.42 -7.86
CA LEU A 3 -32.24 72.23 -7.60
C LEU A 3 -31.37 71.06 -7.12
N THR A 4 -31.85 70.41 -6.06
CA THR A 4 -31.42 69.09 -5.59
C THR A 4 -31.78 68.01 -6.61
N ARG A 5 -30.80 67.25 -7.09
CA ARG A 5 -31.03 66.01 -7.85
C ARG A 5 -31.18 64.84 -6.87
N GLN A 6 -32.36 64.21 -6.87
CA GLN A 6 -32.59 62.92 -6.22
C GLN A 6 -31.84 61.82 -6.97
N ALA A 7 -30.93 61.12 -6.29
CA ALA A 7 -30.44 59.82 -6.72
C ALA A 7 -31.35 58.74 -6.12
N HIS A 8 -32.04 57.98 -6.98
CA HIS A 8 -32.81 56.81 -6.57
C HIS A 8 -31.83 55.65 -6.33
N ALA A 9 -31.62 55.27 -5.07
CA ALA A 9 -30.92 54.03 -4.73
C ALA A 9 -31.93 52.88 -4.76
N VAL A 10 -31.87 52.05 -5.81
CA VAL A 10 -32.58 50.76 -5.84
C VAL A 10 -31.79 49.79 -4.96
N ALA A 11 -32.33 49.50 -3.78
CA ALA A 11 -31.79 48.48 -2.90
C ALA A 11 -32.09 47.09 -3.50
N LEU A 12 -31.08 46.47 -4.12
CA LEU A 12 -31.14 45.07 -4.53
C LEU A 12 -30.85 44.21 -3.29
N THR A 13 -31.91 43.80 -2.60
CA THR A 13 -31.80 42.85 -1.48
C THR A 13 -31.41 41.49 -2.03
N CYS A 14 -30.11 41.19 -2.02
CA CYS A 14 -29.58 39.89 -2.34
C CYS A 14 -29.95 38.95 -1.18
N CYS A 15 -31.05 38.21 -1.31
CA CYS A 15 -31.36 37.10 -0.41
C CYS A 15 -30.28 36.02 -0.58
N LEU A 16 -29.24 36.06 0.27
CA LEU A 16 -28.36 34.92 0.49
C LEU A 16 -29.18 33.83 1.17
N LEU A 17 -29.75 32.92 0.37
CA LEU A 17 -30.15 31.62 0.86
C LEU A 17 -28.85 30.89 1.24
N ALA A 18 -28.56 30.86 2.55
CA ALA A 18 -27.51 30.02 3.09
C ALA A 18 -27.88 28.55 2.81
N LEU A 19 -27.27 27.99 1.78
CA LEU A 19 -27.25 26.53 1.58
C LEU A 19 -26.61 25.92 2.83
N PRO A 20 -27.21 24.88 3.44
CA PRO A 20 -26.52 24.14 4.49
C PRO A 20 -25.19 23.63 3.92
N PRO A 21 -24.10 23.61 4.71
CA PRO A 21 -22.86 23.00 4.25
C PRO A 21 -23.18 21.57 3.84
N ALA A 22 -22.89 21.22 2.59
CA ALA A 22 -22.94 19.84 2.16
C ALA A 22 -22.09 19.04 3.16
N PRO A 23 -22.59 17.91 3.69
CA PRO A 23 -21.73 17.05 4.49
C PRO A 23 -20.50 16.76 3.64
N ALA A 24 -19.31 17.05 4.18
CA ALA A 24 -18.07 16.64 3.57
C ALA A 24 -18.07 15.11 3.59
N ALA A 25 -18.68 14.51 2.57
CA ALA A 25 -18.45 13.12 2.25
C ALA A 25 -16.96 13.04 1.94
N LEU A 26 -16.19 12.53 2.91
CA LEU A 26 -14.87 12.01 2.65
C LEU A 26 -15.03 11.12 1.42
N ALA A 27 -14.41 11.47 0.29
CA ALA A 27 -14.53 10.69 -0.93
C ALA A 27 -14.23 9.23 -0.56
N ALA A 28 -15.16 8.31 -0.82
CA ALA A 28 -14.92 6.89 -0.58
C ALA A 28 -13.60 6.54 -1.27
N GLY A 29 -12.59 6.14 -0.47
CA GLY A 29 -11.23 5.93 -0.95
C GLY A 29 -11.18 4.96 -2.12
N LYS A 30 -10.14 5.02 -2.96
CA LYS A 30 -10.04 4.19 -4.17
C LYS A 30 -9.91 2.68 -3.90
N GLY A 31 -9.87 2.28 -2.64
CA GLY A 31 -9.65 0.92 -2.15
C GLY A 31 -8.35 0.83 -1.36
N ARG A 32 -8.03 -0.37 -0.88
CA ARG A 32 -6.79 -0.65 -0.16
C ARG A 32 -5.81 -1.46 -1.00
N VAL A 33 -4.52 -1.28 -0.74
CA VAL A 33 -3.45 -2.12 -1.25
C VAL A 33 -2.73 -2.78 -0.08
N LEU A 34 -2.55 -4.10 -0.16
CA LEU A 34 -1.89 -4.89 0.87
C LEU A 34 -0.41 -5.02 0.54
N PHE A 35 0.45 -4.42 1.36
CA PHE A 35 1.90 -4.54 1.25
C PHE A 35 2.36 -5.73 2.09
N VAL A 36 2.90 -6.77 1.46
CA VAL A 36 3.43 -7.95 2.17
C VAL A 36 4.91 -7.72 2.44
N ALA A 37 5.33 -7.83 3.68
CA ALA A 37 6.72 -7.66 4.11
C ALA A 37 7.22 -8.82 4.97
N SER A 38 8.53 -9.00 4.99
CA SER A 38 9.22 -10.04 5.77
C SER A 38 9.52 -9.56 7.18
N ASN A 39 9.46 -10.48 8.16
CA ASN A 39 9.97 -10.27 9.50
C ASN A 39 11.41 -10.81 9.69
N VAL A 40 12.08 -11.27 8.63
CA VAL A 40 13.46 -11.82 8.67
C VAL A 40 14.48 -10.69 8.53
N LEU A 41 15.53 -10.75 9.36
CA LEU A 41 16.59 -9.73 9.41
C LEU A 41 17.88 -10.16 8.72
N ASP A 42 18.22 -11.46 8.78
CA ASP A 42 19.41 -12.02 8.16
C ASP A 42 19.13 -13.41 7.57
N MET A 43 19.98 -13.84 6.63
CA MET A 43 19.80 -15.10 5.88
C MET A 43 20.07 -16.37 6.70
N GLY A 44 20.44 -16.25 7.98
CA GLY A 44 20.75 -17.39 8.85
C GLY A 44 22.07 -18.11 8.51
N ASP A 45 22.86 -17.57 7.59
CA ASP A 45 24.19 -18.09 7.25
C ASP A 45 25.27 -17.58 8.23
N PRO A 46 26.48 -18.18 8.28
CA PRO A 46 27.54 -17.76 9.21
C PRO A 46 27.94 -16.28 9.07
N GLY A 47 27.82 -15.71 7.86
CA GLY A 47 28.08 -14.30 7.60
C GLY A 47 26.95 -13.36 8.03
N ARG A 48 25.78 -13.90 8.40
CA ARG A 48 24.56 -13.17 8.73
C ARG A 48 24.26 -12.09 7.69
N HIS A 49 24.25 -12.48 6.43
CA HIS A 49 23.98 -11.53 5.35
C HIS A 49 22.59 -10.91 5.52
N ASP A 50 22.48 -9.61 5.25
CA ASP A 50 21.25 -8.84 5.46
C ASP A 50 20.12 -9.41 4.59
N ALA A 51 18.98 -9.70 5.24
CA ALA A 51 17.78 -10.18 4.59
C ALA A 51 16.58 -9.25 4.81
N ARG A 52 16.78 -8.07 5.41
CA ARG A 52 15.68 -7.13 5.63
C ARG A 52 15.03 -6.71 4.32
N ASN A 53 13.81 -6.21 4.43
CA ASN A 53 13.07 -5.65 3.31
C ASN A 53 13.87 -4.50 2.67
N ASN A 54 13.83 -4.35 1.35
CA ASN A 54 14.54 -3.24 0.69
C ASN A 54 13.70 -1.95 0.76
N LEU A 55 14.13 -0.94 1.51
CA LEU A 55 13.37 0.32 1.66
C LEU A 55 13.06 1.00 0.32
N TRP A 56 13.97 0.92 -0.65
CA TRP A 56 13.79 1.53 -1.97
C TRP A 56 12.78 0.78 -2.84
N GLU A 57 12.39 -0.43 -2.44
CA GLU A 57 11.37 -1.23 -3.13
C GLU A 57 10.02 -1.19 -2.41
N TYR A 58 9.94 -0.62 -1.20
CA TYR A 58 8.67 -0.46 -0.47
C TYR A 58 8.22 1.00 -0.39
N ALA A 59 9.10 1.93 -0.02
CA ALA A 59 8.67 3.31 0.22
C ALA A 59 8.26 4.08 -1.05
N PRO A 60 8.95 3.96 -2.21
CA PRO A 60 8.49 4.60 -3.44
C PRO A 60 7.12 4.07 -3.94
N PRO A 61 6.87 2.75 -4.02
CA PRO A 61 5.54 2.24 -4.37
C PRO A 61 4.46 2.65 -3.36
N PHE A 62 4.77 2.65 -2.06
CA PHE A 62 3.87 3.15 -1.02
C PHE A 62 3.44 4.59 -1.31
N HIS A 63 4.41 5.48 -1.56
CA HIS A 63 4.15 6.88 -1.92
C HIS A 63 3.25 6.99 -3.15
N VAL A 64 3.51 6.20 -4.20
CA VAL A 64 2.70 6.22 -5.43
C VAL A 64 1.24 5.85 -5.13
N PHE A 65 0.98 4.81 -4.35
CA PHE A 65 -0.39 4.41 -4.01
C PHE A 65 -1.09 5.47 -3.16
N VAL A 66 -0.43 6.00 -2.12
CA VAL A 66 -0.98 7.05 -1.24
C VAL A 66 -1.31 8.31 -2.04
N MET A 67 -0.40 8.77 -2.89
CA MET A 67 -0.61 9.94 -3.75
C MET A 67 -1.76 9.79 -4.75
N HIS A 68 -2.12 8.55 -5.10
CA HIS A 68 -3.26 8.25 -5.96
C HIS A 68 -4.57 7.96 -5.20
N GLY A 69 -4.59 8.14 -3.87
CA GLY A 69 -5.78 8.04 -3.02
C GLY A 69 -6.15 6.62 -2.62
N TYR A 70 -5.18 5.70 -2.62
CA TYR A 70 -5.32 4.39 -2.01
C TYR A 70 -4.85 4.42 -0.56
N GLU A 71 -5.55 3.67 0.29
CA GLU A 71 -5.03 3.31 1.60
C GLU A 71 -4.03 2.15 1.44
N VAL A 72 -2.96 2.16 2.24
CA VAL A 72 -1.97 1.09 2.23
C VAL A 72 -1.85 0.52 3.64
N ASP A 73 -2.03 -0.78 3.74
CA ASP A 73 -1.80 -1.56 4.95
C ASP A 73 -0.65 -2.53 4.71
N PHE A 74 0.06 -2.88 5.77
CA PHE A 74 1.12 -3.88 5.71
C PHE A 74 0.66 -5.16 6.40
N VAL A 75 1.09 -6.30 5.87
CA VAL A 75 0.98 -7.62 6.49
C VAL A 75 2.34 -8.29 6.50
N SER A 76 2.61 -9.08 7.53
CA SER A 76 3.81 -9.92 7.59
C SER A 76 3.49 -11.28 8.21
N PRO A 77 4.33 -12.31 8.02
CA PRO A 77 4.08 -13.65 8.56
C PRO A 77 3.77 -13.70 10.07
N ARG A 78 4.30 -12.76 10.86
CA ARG A 78 4.08 -12.69 12.32
C ARG A 78 3.41 -11.40 12.80
N GLY A 79 2.91 -10.57 11.87
CA GLY A 79 2.47 -9.22 12.19
C GLY A 79 3.57 -8.37 12.84
N GLY A 80 3.16 -7.27 13.47
CA GLY A 80 4.06 -6.39 14.22
C GLY A 80 5.07 -5.63 13.35
N PRO A 81 6.18 -5.15 13.92
CA PRO A 81 7.14 -4.33 13.19
C PRO A 81 7.97 -5.15 12.20
N VAL A 82 8.21 -4.58 11.02
CA VAL A 82 9.20 -5.08 10.05
C VAL A 82 10.34 -4.07 9.87
N GLU A 83 11.53 -4.58 9.53
CA GLU A 83 12.72 -3.74 9.32
C GLU A 83 13.09 -3.64 7.85
N PHE A 84 13.77 -2.54 7.50
CA PHE A 84 14.24 -2.27 6.16
C PHE A 84 15.76 -2.02 6.13
N ALA A 85 16.39 -2.51 5.07
CA ALA A 85 17.72 -2.11 4.64
C ALA A 85 17.65 -0.88 3.70
N MET A 86 18.81 -0.28 3.43
CA MET A 86 19.02 0.94 2.62
C MET A 86 18.73 2.26 3.34
N ASP A 87 19.51 3.28 2.99
CA ASP A 87 19.34 4.63 3.52
C ASP A 87 18.04 5.28 3.00
N PRO A 88 17.32 6.06 3.81
CA PRO A 88 16.10 6.73 3.40
C PRO A 88 16.41 7.96 2.53
N LEU A 89 16.75 7.74 1.26
CA LEU A 89 17.05 8.81 0.30
C LEU A 89 15.82 9.15 -0.56
N GLY A 90 15.77 10.39 -1.04
CA GLY A 90 14.76 10.85 -1.99
C GLY A 90 13.34 10.58 -1.51
N ILE A 91 12.56 9.88 -2.33
CA ILE A 91 11.14 9.60 -2.03
C ILE A 91 10.95 8.70 -0.80
N SER A 92 11.91 7.83 -0.48
CA SER A 92 11.85 7.04 0.76
C SER A 92 11.87 7.95 2.00
N SER A 93 12.69 9.01 2.00
CA SER A 93 12.71 10.01 3.09
C SER A 93 11.37 10.74 3.23
N TYR A 94 10.73 11.03 2.09
CA TYR A 94 9.44 11.72 2.02
C TYR A 94 8.34 10.87 2.62
N ALA A 95 8.19 9.62 2.16
CA ALA A 95 7.17 8.69 2.65
C ALA A 95 7.27 8.46 4.17
N ILE A 96 8.50 8.34 4.68
CA ILE A 96 8.76 8.21 6.12
C ILE A 96 8.31 9.46 6.88
N LYS A 97 8.65 10.65 6.38
CA LYS A 97 8.42 11.91 7.10
C LYS A 97 6.97 12.40 7.02
N TYR A 98 6.29 12.17 5.89
CA TYR A 98 5.03 12.83 5.57
C TYR A 98 3.85 11.90 5.35
N GLU A 99 4.07 10.59 5.15
CA GLU A 99 3.01 9.64 4.79
C GLU A 99 2.89 8.48 5.79
N ASN A 100 3.54 8.61 6.96
CA ASN A 100 3.49 7.63 8.05
C ASN A 100 3.94 6.21 7.63
N PHE A 101 4.86 6.10 6.68
CA PHE A 101 5.36 4.81 6.18
C PHE A 101 5.85 3.90 7.32
N LEU A 102 6.71 4.40 8.21
CA LEU A 102 7.22 3.59 9.34
C LEU A 102 6.15 3.30 10.40
N GLY A 103 5.13 4.16 10.53
CA GLY A 103 4.01 3.86 11.42
C GLY A 103 3.19 2.68 10.89
N LYS A 104 2.97 2.60 9.58
CA LYS A 104 2.30 1.45 8.94
C LYS A 104 3.17 0.19 9.00
N ALA A 105 4.44 0.28 8.60
CA ALA A 105 5.34 -0.87 8.60
C ALA A 105 5.76 -1.32 10.01
N GLY A 106 5.67 -0.45 11.02
CA GLY A 106 5.88 -0.79 12.42
C GLY A 106 4.71 -1.53 13.07
N ASN A 107 3.56 -1.60 12.40
CA ASN A 107 2.32 -2.20 12.91
C ASN A 107 1.68 -3.06 11.81
N THR A 108 2.44 -3.99 11.23
CA THR A 108 1.89 -4.89 10.21
C THR A 108 0.82 -5.81 10.83
N LEU A 109 -0.20 -6.10 10.04
CA LEU A 109 -1.26 -7.05 10.37
C LEU A 109 -0.73 -8.48 10.28
N GLU A 110 -1.39 -9.41 10.96
CA GLU A 110 -1.23 -10.84 10.72
C GLU A 110 -2.13 -11.27 9.54
N PRO A 111 -1.81 -12.34 8.81
CA PRO A 111 -2.61 -12.78 7.67
C PRO A 111 -4.09 -13.05 8.04
N GLY A 112 -4.33 -13.60 9.23
CA GLY A 112 -5.67 -13.88 9.76
C GLY A 112 -6.53 -12.65 10.06
N ASP A 113 -5.95 -11.45 10.16
CA ASP A 113 -6.68 -10.20 10.40
C ASP A 113 -7.18 -9.54 9.10
N ILE A 114 -6.89 -10.14 7.95
CA ILE A 114 -7.15 -9.54 6.63
C ILE A 114 -8.51 -10.00 6.08
N ASP A 115 -9.40 -9.04 5.82
CA ASP A 115 -10.57 -9.27 4.97
C ASP A 115 -10.20 -9.05 3.49
N VAL A 116 -10.23 -10.12 2.70
CA VAL A 116 -9.94 -10.12 1.26
C VAL A 116 -10.75 -9.06 0.50
N ALA A 117 -12.01 -8.80 0.91
CA ALA A 117 -12.91 -7.91 0.19
C ALA A 117 -12.47 -6.44 0.23
N ASP A 118 -11.62 -6.06 1.18
CA ASP A 118 -11.12 -4.68 1.35
C ASP A 118 -10.01 -4.33 0.35
N TYR A 119 -9.33 -5.34 -0.22
CA TYR A 119 -8.09 -5.14 -0.97
C TYR A 119 -8.30 -5.27 -2.48
N ARG A 120 -7.75 -4.30 -3.20
CA ARG A 120 -7.75 -4.27 -4.68
C ARG A 120 -6.45 -4.76 -5.28
N ALA A 121 -5.40 -4.81 -4.48
CA ALA A 121 -4.11 -5.31 -4.92
C ALA A 121 -3.26 -5.80 -3.74
N VAL A 122 -2.34 -6.69 -4.07
CA VAL A 122 -1.19 -7.07 -3.26
C VAL A 122 0.07 -6.51 -3.91
N TYR A 123 0.96 -5.96 -3.09
CA TYR A 123 2.30 -5.58 -3.49
C TYR A 123 3.35 -6.25 -2.59
N VAL A 124 4.35 -6.87 -3.20
CA VAL A 124 5.50 -7.45 -2.49
C VAL A 124 6.79 -6.79 -2.98
N GLY A 125 7.40 -5.96 -2.15
CA GLY A 125 8.73 -5.42 -2.43
C GLY A 125 9.81 -6.48 -2.21
N GLY A 126 11.05 -6.18 -2.58
CA GLY A 126 12.17 -7.09 -2.40
C GLY A 126 12.92 -6.90 -1.09
N GLY A 127 14.21 -7.20 -1.12
CA GLY A 127 14.95 -7.68 0.06
C GLY A 127 14.80 -9.19 0.20
N TYR A 128 15.87 -9.85 0.65
CA TYR A 128 15.96 -11.31 0.59
C TYR A 128 14.95 -12.02 1.50
N GLY A 129 14.54 -11.40 2.61
CA GLY A 129 13.70 -12.01 3.64
C GLY A 129 12.37 -12.54 3.10
N THR A 130 11.82 -11.91 2.06
CA THR A 130 10.60 -12.38 1.39
C THR A 130 10.73 -13.79 0.81
N LEU A 131 11.95 -14.22 0.47
CA LEU A 131 12.24 -15.58 0.02
C LEU A 131 12.34 -16.60 1.17
N PHE A 132 12.41 -16.14 2.42
CA PHE A 132 12.61 -17.00 3.60
C PHE A 132 11.34 -17.24 4.38
N ASP A 133 10.60 -16.19 4.76
CA ASP A 133 9.39 -16.35 5.58
C ASP A 133 8.10 -16.13 4.79
N VAL A 134 8.04 -15.10 3.93
CA VAL A 134 6.84 -14.79 3.15
C VAL A 134 6.51 -15.94 2.20
N ALA A 135 7.46 -16.38 1.36
CA ALA A 135 7.24 -17.43 0.35
C ALA A 135 6.78 -18.79 0.92
N PHE A 136 6.97 -19.03 2.21
CA PHE A 136 6.63 -20.29 2.88
C PHE A 136 5.51 -20.15 3.91
N ASN A 137 4.91 -18.96 4.03
CA ASN A 137 3.75 -18.76 4.88
C ASN A 137 2.47 -19.11 4.12
N GLU A 138 1.85 -20.25 4.47
CA GLU A 138 0.66 -20.79 3.79
C GLU A 138 -0.54 -19.84 3.85
N GLU A 139 -0.72 -19.11 4.95
CA GLU A 139 -1.81 -18.14 5.11
C GLU A 139 -1.64 -16.97 4.14
N LEU A 140 -0.42 -16.43 3.99
CA LEU A 140 -0.12 -15.41 3.00
C LEU A 140 -0.29 -15.93 1.57
N MET A 141 0.15 -17.15 1.27
CA MET A 141 -0.02 -17.71 -0.08
C MET A 141 -1.50 -17.84 -0.45
N THR A 142 -2.31 -18.31 0.50
CA THR A 142 -3.77 -18.41 0.34
C THR A 142 -4.41 -17.03 0.18
N LEU A 143 -4.02 -16.08 1.03
CA LEU A 143 -4.53 -14.72 1.01
C LEU A 143 -4.23 -14.00 -0.31
N ILE A 144 -3.02 -14.15 -0.84
CA ILE A 144 -2.61 -13.56 -2.12
C ILE A 144 -3.42 -14.15 -3.28
N GLY A 145 -3.62 -15.47 -3.29
CA GLY A 145 -4.48 -16.16 -4.26
C GLY A 145 -5.91 -15.63 -4.22
N ALA A 146 -6.50 -15.55 -3.03
CA ALA A 146 -7.87 -15.07 -2.84
C ALA A 146 -8.07 -13.61 -3.28
N ILE A 147 -7.12 -12.71 -2.99
CA ILE A 147 -7.17 -11.31 -3.48
C ILE A 147 -7.06 -11.27 -5.01
N TYR A 148 -6.24 -12.13 -5.61
CA TYR A 148 -6.16 -12.21 -7.07
C TYR A 148 -7.48 -12.73 -7.70
N GLU A 149 -8.08 -13.77 -7.12
CA GLU A 149 -9.33 -14.37 -7.61
C GLU A 149 -10.56 -13.48 -7.39
N SER A 150 -10.52 -12.57 -6.40
CA SER A 150 -11.53 -11.53 -6.22
C SER A 150 -11.44 -10.38 -7.25
N GLY A 151 -10.53 -10.50 -8.22
CA GLY A 151 -10.30 -9.52 -9.29
C GLY A 151 -9.22 -8.49 -8.95
N GLY A 152 -8.47 -8.71 -7.87
CA GLY A 152 -7.33 -7.89 -7.49
C GLY A 152 -6.08 -8.13 -8.35
N VAL A 153 -5.09 -7.25 -8.17
CA VAL A 153 -3.81 -7.31 -8.88
C VAL A 153 -2.69 -7.72 -7.93
N VAL A 154 -1.80 -8.62 -8.36
CA VAL A 154 -0.58 -8.97 -7.62
C VAL A 154 0.62 -8.39 -8.35
N GLY A 155 1.44 -7.61 -7.64
CA GLY A 155 2.66 -7.02 -8.16
C GLY A 155 3.83 -7.20 -7.22
N GLY A 156 5.05 -7.14 -7.76
CA GLY A 156 6.25 -7.10 -6.94
C GLY A 156 7.46 -6.51 -7.64
N CYS A 157 8.50 -6.26 -6.87
CA CYS A 157 9.79 -5.72 -7.32
C CYS A 157 10.95 -6.51 -6.70
N GLY A 158 12.11 -6.49 -7.38
CA GLY A 158 13.33 -7.17 -6.91
C GLY A 158 13.08 -8.65 -6.61
N HIS A 159 13.30 -9.05 -5.36
CA HIS A 159 13.06 -10.42 -4.88
C HIS A 159 11.58 -10.71 -4.54
N GLY A 160 10.73 -9.68 -4.44
CA GLY A 160 9.31 -9.81 -4.05
C GLY A 160 8.50 -10.79 -4.90
N PRO A 161 8.72 -10.92 -6.23
CA PRO A 161 8.11 -11.97 -7.04
C PRO A 161 8.40 -13.40 -6.57
N GLY A 162 9.57 -13.65 -5.98
CA GLY A 162 9.86 -14.92 -5.33
C GLY A 162 9.04 -15.11 -4.04
N GLY A 163 8.71 -14.01 -3.35
CA GLY A 163 7.87 -14.00 -2.16
C GLY A 163 6.44 -14.50 -2.39
N PHE A 164 5.87 -14.34 -3.58
CA PHE A 164 4.53 -14.86 -3.92
C PHE A 164 4.54 -16.00 -4.92
N ALA A 165 5.70 -16.55 -5.28
CA ALA A 165 5.82 -17.58 -6.31
C ALA A 165 5.07 -18.88 -5.94
N ASN A 166 4.89 -19.14 -4.64
CA ASN A 166 4.16 -20.29 -4.11
C ASN A 166 2.66 -20.04 -3.91
N ALA A 167 2.14 -18.84 -4.24
CA ALA A 167 0.72 -18.56 -4.13
C ALA A 167 -0.07 -19.47 -5.08
N THR A 168 -1.13 -20.08 -4.56
CA THR A 168 -2.01 -21.00 -5.28
C THR A 168 -3.41 -20.42 -5.45
N LEU A 169 -4.09 -20.84 -6.50
CA LEU A 169 -5.49 -20.52 -6.80
C LEU A 169 -6.42 -21.61 -6.24
N GLU A 170 -7.73 -21.37 -6.25
CA GLU A 170 -8.75 -22.33 -5.80
C GLU A 170 -8.68 -23.67 -6.54
N ASP A 171 -8.23 -23.67 -7.80
CA ASP A 171 -8.05 -24.88 -8.61
C ASP A 171 -6.78 -25.68 -8.27
N GLY A 172 -5.98 -25.20 -7.31
CA GLY A 172 -4.71 -25.79 -6.89
C GLY A 172 -3.52 -25.45 -7.79
N GLY A 173 -3.73 -24.69 -8.87
CA GLY A 173 -2.67 -24.20 -9.73
C GLY A 173 -1.90 -23.04 -9.09
N TYR A 174 -0.63 -22.87 -9.46
CA TYR A 174 0.14 -21.70 -9.04
C TYR A 174 -0.36 -20.44 -9.74
N LEU A 175 -0.49 -19.34 -8.98
CA LEU A 175 -0.88 -18.03 -9.49
C LEU A 175 -0.01 -17.59 -10.68
N VAL A 176 1.28 -17.91 -10.64
CA VAL A 176 2.26 -17.52 -11.67
C VAL A 176 2.30 -18.47 -12.87
N ALA A 177 1.57 -19.58 -12.86
CA ALA A 177 1.61 -20.58 -13.92
C ALA A 177 1.18 -19.98 -15.28
N GLY A 178 2.00 -20.21 -16.30
CA GLY A 178 1.76 -19.70 -17.66
C GLY A 178 1.90 -18.18 -17.82
N LYS A 179 2.35 -17.45 -16.79
CA LYS A 179 2.55 -16.00 -16.84
C LYS A 179 4.03 -15.65 -17.06
N ARG A 180 4.27 -14.49 -17.67
CA ARG A 180 5.61 -13.90 -17.74
C ARG A 180 5.83 -13.07 -16.47
N VAL A 181 6.83 -13.43 -15.68
CA VAL A 181 7.16 -12.77 -14.41
C VAL A 181 8.60 -12.29 -14.48
N ALA A 182 8.84 -11.03 -14.11
CA ALA A 182 10.17 -10.50 -13.89
C ALA A 182 10.51 -10.58 -12.40
N GLY A 183 11.79 -10.71 -12.07
CA GLY A 183 12.31 -10.72 -10.70
C GLY A 183 13.81 -10.45 -10.69
N PHE A 184 14.42 -10.44 -9.51
CA PHE A 184 15.87 -10.30 -9.38
C PHE A 184 16.57 -11.46 -10.11
N PRO A 185 17.58 -11.17 -10.97
CA PRO A 185 18.25 -12.22 -11.75
C PRO A 185 19.15 -13.09 -10.85
N ASN A 186 19.44 -14.30 -11.35
CA ASN A 186 20.45 -15.18 -10.77
C ASN A 186 21.87 -14.60 -10.89
#